data_AF-A0A2G2L802-F1
#
_entry.id   AF-A0A2G2L802-F1
#
_cell.length_a   1.000
_cell.length_b   1.000
_cell.length_c   1.000
_cell.angle_alpha   90.00
_cell.angle_beta   90.00
_cell.angle_gamma   90.00
#
_symmetry.space_group_name_H-M   'P 1'
#
loop_
_entity.id
_entity.type
_entity.pdbx_description
1 polymer ?
#
loop_
_entity_poly.entity_id
_entity_poly.type
_entity_poly.pdbx_seq_one_letter_code
_entity_poly.pdbx_strand_id
1 'polypeptide(L)'
;MILLFSIVGLIVQPKFKSMSKGELENVRIITKSTNANVGFILNELKADRERMFILSDILKALPTKNSFTDNIISSPNQMYLRMSNDPNHKGIENYALEIIGDGFTNQQIKSMNKFTGNSFQRIIYESPRHKNSGIIEPTWDNRINLGEYSLFTAKVQLGNLIRTENIDNEKLFVVRLLNPSGQLEQDKKVIDGELISFRIVPKTFGLMTYKIEVLEGDKLISQENVAIEVTNHASLKMLILQSSPSFEIKQLKNWAGDNQAIVVVNTSINPKINISRLTNVEEINRTKYKLMTISESVLEDFDVLIIDSRRFNQLSVAHKKAITNSIDDGLGVIWLAGKDSLESTLPFSESDKGSFIINKTGKDNQSILFIETINGTNKTDRHLASELPISHIANSFQFENNRGEKGLSNKKLTPLITNSKKQILVAQLNIGLGKVSYSLLKDTYRWVSNGDQVGHSQLWQHLIKTTARNRKDSVGLINNSKRLVVGNKERLCVSTDLIESELHPSEIRSLSDNSFFQILFNKIQILENRYCASFWAETYGWHQMKIGKGNKEQYISFYIYPKENWIADSQKSKIISTSHYKDEINNRNTTMMSKSTIRFRKVELWIYWMLIISSLSFIWIERKYTD
;
A
#
# COMPACT_ATOMS: atom_id res chain seq x y z
N MET A 1 -35.67 -1.45 76.41
CA MET A 1 -36.24 -2.70 75.87
C MET A 1 -36.68 -2.45 74.43
N ILE A 2 -35.90 -2.99 73.48
CA ILE A 2 -36.31 -3.54 72.16
C ILE A 2 -36.84 -2.58 71.08
N LEU A 3 -35.91 -2.19 70.19
CA LEU A 3 -35.86 -2.36 68.72
C LEU A 3 -37.14 -2.23 67.86
N LEU A 4 -37.03 -1.32 66.88
CA LEU A 4 -37.76 -1.30 65.60
C LEU A 4 -37.66 -2.65 64.88
N PHE A 5 -38.76 -3.12 64.26
CA PHE A 5 -38.70 -3.90 63.03
C PHE A 5 -39.86 -3.66 62.06
N SER A 6 -39.48 -3.79 60.80
CA SER A 6 -40.14 -3.50 59.54
C SER A 6 -41.29 -4.46 59.17
N ILE A 7 -42.17 -3.91 58.34
CA ILE A 7 -43.24 -4.51 57.55
C ILE A 7 -42.72 -5.70 56.70
N VAL A 8 -43.43 -6.82 56.74
CA VAL A 8 -43.27 -7.98 55.83
C VAL A 8 -44.30 -7.88 54.70
N GLY A 9 -43.82 -7.96 53.46
CA GLY A 9 -44.58 -7.80 52.24
C GLY A 9 -45.43 -9.00 51.83
N LEU A 10 -46.54 -8.70 51.15
CA LEU A 10 -47.31 -9.61 50.32
C LEU A 10 -46.56 -9.81 48.99
N ILE A 11 -46.05 -11.02 48.74
CA ILE A 11 -45.40 -11.40 47.48
C ILE A 11 -46.49 -11.73 46.45
N VAL A 12 -46.69 -10.85 45.48
CA VAL A 12 -47.29 -11.21 44.18
C VAL A 12 -46.18 -11.87 43.37
N GLN A 13 -46.27 -13.18 43.16
CA GLN A 13 -45.32 -13.91 42.32
C GLN A 13 -45.47 -13.47 40.85
N PRO A 14 -44.40 -13.07 40.15
CA PRO A 14 -44.42 -13.02 38.70
C PRO A 14 -44.47 -14.46 38.15
N LYS A 15 -45.27 -14.67 37.11
CA LYS A 15 -45.26 -15.92 36.32
C LYS A 15 -43.87 -16.11 35.71
N PHE A 16 -43.07 -17.01 36.28
CA PHE A 16 -41.83 -17.45 35.67
C PHE A 16 -42.16 -18.36 34.48
N LYS A 17 -41.88 -17.89 33.27
CA LYS A 17 -41.73 -18.78 32.12
C LYS A 17 -40.37 -19.46 32.26
N SER A 18 -40.36 -20.74 32.59
CA SER A 18 -39.15 -21.57 32.52
C SER A 18 -38.70 -21.61 31.06
N MET A 19 -37.54 -21.00 30.77
CA MET A 19 -36.87 -21.08 29.48
C MET A 19 -35.73 -22.09 29.57
N SER A 20 -35.60 -22.91 28.52
CA SER A 20 -34.59 -23.97 28.46
C SER A 20 -33.19 -23.38 28.28
N LYS A 21 -32.20 -24.09 28.82
CA LYS A 21 -30.77 -23.76 28.72
C LYS A 21 -30.32 -23.89 27.26
N GLY A 22 -30.31 -22.79 26.49
CA GLY A 22 -29.80 -22.78 25.10
C GLY A 22 -30.47 -21.82 24.10
N GLU A 23 -31.48 -21.05 24.46
CA GLU A 23 -32.09 -20.08 23.53
C GLU A 23 -31.22 -18.81 23.39
N LEU A 24 -30.77 -18.50 22.17
CA LEU A 24 -30.08 -17.26 21.83
C LEU A 24 -31.09 -16.12 21.71
N GLU A 25 -30.79 -14.96 22.28
CA GLU A 25 -31.61 -13.77 22.06
C GLU A 25 -31.31 -13.15 20.69
N ASN A 26 -32.33 -12.84 19.90
CA ASN A 26 -32.16 -12.24 18.58
C ASN A 26 -32.02 -10.72 18.69
N VAL A 27 -30.94 -10.18 18.12
CA VAL A 27 -30.74 -8.75 17.88
C VAL A 27 -30.86 -8.52 16.38
N ARG A 28 -31.74 -7.62 15.94
CA ARG A 28 -32.01 -7.36 14.52
C ARG A 28 -31.43 -6.01 14.09
N ILE A 29 -30.71 -5.98 12.98
CA ILE A 29 -30.24 -4.76 12.32
C ILE A 29 -30.78 -4.70 10.90
N ILE A 30 -31.46 -3.60 10.62
CA ILE A 30 -32.01 -3.27 9.31
C ILE A 30 -31.03 -2.31 8.62
N THR A 31 -30.57 -2.69 7.43
CA THR A 31 -29.67 -1.92 6.56
C THR A 31 -30.40 -1.47 5.29
N LYS A 32 -29.75 -0.67 4.43
CA LYS A 32 -30.40 -0.14 3.21
C LYS A 32 -30.89 -1.28 2.28
N SER A 33 -31.90 -1.00 1.46
CA SER A 33 -32.49 -1.93 0.45
C SER A 33 -33.19 -3.16 1.04
N THR A 34 -33.89 -3.03 2.17
CA THR A 34 -34.62 -4.14 2.80
C THR A 34 -35.78 -4.66 1.97
N ASN A 35 -36.08 -5.95 2.12
CA ASN A 35 -37.23 -6.61 1.49
C ASN A 35 -38.58 -6.24 2.13
N ALA A 36 -38.57 -5.60 3.30
CA ALA A 36 -39.75 -5.19 4.04
C ALA A 36 -40.12 -3.72 3.75
N ASN A 37 -41.42 -3.44 3.67
CA ASN A 37 -41.95 -2.08 3.52
C ASN A 37 -41.63 -1.25 4.78
N VAL A 38 -41.26 0.02 4.59
CA VAL A 38 -41.00 1.00 5.66
C VAL A 38 -42.11 1.02 6.73
N GLY A 39 -43.38 0.94 6.32
CA GLY A 39 -44.52 0.89 7.25
C GLY A 39 -44.56 -0.36 8.12
N PHE A 40 -44.12 -1.51 7.58
CA PHE A 40 -44.00 -2.76 8.33
C PHE A 40 -42.84 -2.69 9.32
N ILE A 41 -41.68 -2.18 8.88
CA ILE A 41 -40.49 -1.97 9.72
C ILE A 41 -40.82 -1.08 10.93
N LEU A 42 -41.56 0.01 10.71
CA LEU A 42 -41.99 0.93 11.78
C LEU A 42 -42.97 0.27 12.76
N ASN A 43 -43.78 -0.68 12.33
CA ASN A 43 -44.69 -1.42 13.20
C ASN A 43 -43.95 -2.49 14.03
N GLU A 44 -42.99 -3.20 13.43
CA GLU A 44 -42.13 -4.13 14.18
C GLU A 44 -41.25 -3.39 15.20
N LEU A 45 -40.67 -2.24 14.84
CA LEU A 45 -39.91 -1.40 15.77
C LEU A 45 -40.74 -0.98 17.00
N LYS A 46 -42.04 -0.71 16.82
CA LYS A 46 -42.92 -0.39 17.95
C LYS A 46 -43.14 -1.60 18.86
N ALA A 47 -43.10 -2.81 18.32
CA ALA A 47 -43.34 -4.06 19.03
C ALA A 47 -42.11 -4.56 19.79
N ASP A 48 -40.89 -4.34 19.28
CA ASP A 48 -39.62 -4.76 19.92
C ASP A 48 -38.56 -3.65 19.88
N ARG A 49 -38.70 -2.69 20.80
CA ARG A 49 -37.81 -1.51 20.89
C ARG A 49 -36.46 -1.79 21.50
N GLU A 50 -36.27 -2.90 22.22
CA GLU A 50 -35.00 -3.12 22.92
C GLU A 50 -33.96 -3.84 22.05
N ARG A 51 -34.39 -4.50 20.97
CA ARG A 51 -33.54 -5.45 20.22
C ARG A 51 -33.49 -5.22 18.71
N MET A 52 -34.16 -4.19 18.21
CA MET A 52 -34.17 -3.82 16.80
C MET A 52 -33.48 -2.48 16.55
N PHE A 53 -32.52 -2.44 15.62
CA PHE A 53 -31.78 -1.24 15.25
C PHE A 53 -31.88 -0.95 13.75
N ILE A 54 -31.93 0.32 13.40
CA ILE A 54 -31.95 0.83 12.03
C ILE A 54 -30.66 1.58 11.75
N LEU A 55 -29.95 1.21 10.68
CA LEU A 55 -28.79 1.99 10.24
C LEU A 55 -29.26 3.32 9.63
N SER A 56 -28.61 4.43 10.00
CA SER A 56 -28.98 5.79 9.60
C SER A 56 -29.04 6.01 8.09
N ASP A 57 -28.38 5.15 7.32
CA ASP A 57 -28.41 5.07 5.86
C ASP A 57 -29.83 4.92 5.28
N ILE A 58 -30.82 4.55 6.11
CA ILE A 58 -32.24 4.35 5.77
C ILE A 58 -33.07 5.64 5.95
N LEU A 59 -32.59 6.64 6.69
CA LEU A 59 -33.41 7.77 7.20
C LEU A 59 -34.01 8.68 6.12
N LYS A 60 -33.44 8.75 4.91
CA LYS A 60 -34.05 9.51 3.80
C LYS A 60 -35.44 8.97 3.39
N ALA A 61 -35.82 7.76 3.83
CA ALA A 61 -37.09 7.10 3.53
C ALA A 61 -38.05 7.00 4.73
N LEU A 62 -37.65 7.47 5.92
CA LEU A 62 -38.46 7.35 7.15
C LEU A 62 -39.12 8.71 7.49
N PRO A 63 -40.44 8.77 7.71
CA PRO A 63 -41.09 9.99 8.18
C PRO A 63 -40.55 10.33 9.58
N THR A 64 -39.89 11.48 9.70
CA THR A 64 -39.34 12.01 10.95
C THR A 64 -40.46 12.22 11.98
N LYS A 65 -40.73 11.21 12.80
CA LYS A 65 -41.48 11.35 14.04
C LYS A 65 -40.54 11.04 15.20
N ASN A 66 -40.51 11.96 16.17
CA ASN A 66 -39.63 12.02 17.35
C ASN A 66 -39.66 10.80 18.30
N SER A 67 -40.25 9.66 17.93
CA SER A 67 -40.47 8.51 18.83
C SER A 67 -39.50 7.33 18.67
N PHE A 68 -38.48 7.42 17.79
CA PHE A 68 -37.60 6.29 17.43
C PHE A 68 -36.10 6.61 17.40
N THR A 69 -35.66 7.73 17.98
CA THR A 69 -34.26 8.21 17.89
C THR A 69 -33.24 7.23 18.47
N ASP A 70 -33.61 6.47 19.50
CA ASP A 70 -32.68 5.62 20.26
C ASP A 70 -32.33 4.31 19.53
N ASN A 71 -33.17 3.90 18.58
CA ASN A 71 -32.97 2.69 17.76
C ASN A 71 -32.24 2.97 16.43
N ILE A 72 -31.98 4.24 16.13
CA ILE A 72 -31.31 4.66 14.91
C ILE A 72 -29.81 4.80 15.19
N ILE A 73 -29.01 3.94 14.58
CA ILE A 73 -27.56 3.90 14.75
C ILE A 73 -26.87 4.37 13.47
N SER A 74 -25.85 5.20 13.58
CA SER A 74 -24.99 5.59 12.46
C SER A 74 -23.95 4.50 12.10
N SER A 75 -23.68 3.59 13.04
CA SER A 75 -22.74 2.49 12.85
C SER A 75 -23.09 1.31 13.78
N PRO A 76 -22.85 0.05 13.36
CA PRO A 76 -23.14 -1.13 14.16
C PRO A 76 -22.47 -1.15 15.55
N ASN A 77 -21.34 -0.45 15.71
CA ASN A 77 -20.65 -0.37 17.01
C ASN A 77 -21.37 0.47 18.07
N GLN A 78 -22.45 1.19 17.72
CA GLN A 78 -23.28 1.96 18.65
C GLN A 78 -24.36 1.11 19.33
N MET A 79 -24.44 -0.18 19.02
CA MET A 79 -25.35 -1.10 19.71
C MET A 79 -24.92 -1.27 21.17
N TYR A 80 -25.80 -0.87 22.09
CA TYR A 80 -25.66 -1.16 23.51
C TYR A 80 -26.32 -2.50 23.82
N LEU A 81 -25.55 -3.59 23.77
CA LEU A 81 -25.99 -4.86 24.33
C LEU A 81 -25.80 -4.77 25.85
N ARG A 82 -26.90 -4.81 26.63
CA ARG A 82 -26.83 -4.85 28.10
C ARG A 82 -26.14 -6.16 28.50
N MET A 83 -24.87 -6.09 28.86
CA MET A 83 -24.23 -7.17 29.60
C MET A 83 -24.89 -7.24 30.98
N SER A 84 -25.67 -8.30 31.24
CA SER A 84 -26.25 -8.52 32.57
C SER A 84 -25.15 -8.57 33.63
N ASN A 85 -25.16 -7.59 34.54
CA ASN A 85 -24.30 -7.55 35.73
C ASN A 85 -25.03 -8.14 36.95
N ASP A 86 -25.94 -9.11 36.76
CA ASP A 86 -26.53 -9.83 37.88
C ASP A 86 -25.48 -10.78 38.50
N PRO A 87 -25.08 -10.59 39.77
CA PRO A 87 -24.10 -11.46 40.44
C PRO A 87 -24.52 -12.93 40.52
N ASN A 88 -25.82 -13.23 40.35
CA ASN A 88 -26.39 -14.57 40.38
C ASN A 88 -26.58 -15.19 38.98
N HIS A 89 -26.47 -14.42 37.90
CA HIS A 89 -26.48 -14.92 36.51
C HIS A 89 -25.09 -14.81 35.89
N LYS A 90 -24.23 -15.81 36.14
CA LYS A 90 -22.91 -15.97 35.49
C LYS A 90 -23.02 -16.47 34.03
N GLY A 91 -23.83 -15.85 33.20
CA GLY A 91 -23.96 -16.16 31.78
C GLY A 91 -23.65 -14.95 30.93
N ILE A 92 -22.66 -15.05 30.04
CA ILE A 92 -22.60 -14.16 28.88
C ILE A 92 -23.91 -14.40 28.12
N GLU A 93 -24.82 -13.43 28.06
CA GLU A 93 -25.97 -13.52 27.18
C GLU A 93 -25.44 -13.71 25.75
N ASN A 94 -25.80 -14.85 25.16
CA ASN A 94 -25.36 -15.22 23.83
C ASN A 94 -26.44 -14.75 22.85
N TYR A 95 -26.06 -13.86 21.93
CA TYR A 95 -27.00 -13.28 20.98
C TYR A 95 -26.86 -13.94 19.61
N ALA A 96 -27.97 -14.01 18.88
CA ALA A 96 -27.97 -14.20 17.44
C ALA A 96 -28.18 -12.84 16.78
N LEU A 97 -27.32 -12.47 15.84
CA LEU A 97 -27.45 -11.23 15.08
C LEU A 97 -28.15 -11.49 13.76
N GLU A 98 -29.34 -10.91 13.59
CA GLU A 98 -30.08 -10.89 12.34
C GLU A 98 -29.80 -9.61 11.57
N ILE A 99 -29.31 -9.73 10.34
CA ILE A 99 -28.95 -8.61 9.47
C ILE A 99 -29.85 -8.68 8.23
N ILE A 100 -30.56 -7.60 7.92
CA ILE A 100 -31.49 -7.53 6.77
C ILE A 100 -31.07 -6.39 5.84
N GLY A 101 -30.97 -6.66 4.53
CA GLY A 101 -30.64 -5.67 3.50
C GLY A 101 -29.17 -5.73 3.03
N ASP A 102 -28.63 -4.60 2.55
CA ASP A 102 -27.29 -4.48 1.96
C ASP A 102 -26.16 -5.03 2.86
N GLY A 103 -26.33 -5.03 4.18
CA GLY A 103 -25.34 -5.51 5.15
C GLY A 103 -24.28 -4.46 5.51
N PHE A 104 -23.10 -4.93 5.93
CA PHE A 104 -22.00 -4.13 6.49
C PHE A 104 -20.74 -4.15 5.63
N THR A 105 -19.98 -3.06 5.69
CA THR A 105 -18.62 -3.02 5.17
C THR A 105 -17.66 -3.83 6.06
N ASN A 106 -16.54 -4.27 5.51
CA ASN A 106 -15.47 -4.92 6.29
C ASN A 106 -14.99 -4.06 7.48
N GLN A 107 -14.97 -2.74 7.35
CA GLN A 107 -14.58 -1.84 8.44
C GLN A 107 -15.63 -1.81 9.55
N GLN A 108 -16.92 -1.79 9.20
CA GLN A 108 -18.02 -1.87 10.16
C GLN A 108 -17.98 -3.19 10.93
N ILE A 109 -17.76 -4.33 10.25
CA ILE A 109 -17.63 -5.65 10.87
C ILE A 109 -16.43 -5.70 11.83
N LYS A 110 -15.25 -5.24 11.39
CA LYS A 110 -14.05 -5.19 12.25
C LYS A 110 -14.25 -4.32 13.48
N SER A 111 -14.90 -3.17 13.30
CA SER A 111 -15.21 -2.26 14.41
C SER A 111 -16.18 -2.93 15.38
N MET A 112 -17.27 -3.52 14.88
CA MET A 112 -18.26 -4.24 15.68
C MET A 112 -17.61 -5.35 16.51
N ASN A 113 -16.84 -6.26 15.88
CA ASN A 113 -16.16 -7.35 16.57
C ASN A 113 -15.21 -6.89 17.69
N LYS A 114 -14.62 -5.69 17.56
CA LYS A 114 -13.77 -5.12 18.61
C LYS A 114 -14.57 -4.69 19.86
N PHE A 115 -15.81 -4.21 19.68
CA PHE A 115 -16.66 -3.74 20.76
C PHE A 115 -17.54 -4.84 21.36
N THR A 116 -18.10 -5.71 20.52
CA THR A 116 -19.02 -6.78 20.94
C THR A 116 -18.31 -8.08 21.31
N GLY A 117 -17.00 -8.19 21.09
CA GLY A 117 -16.25 -9.42 21.36
C GLY A 117 -16.87 -10.66 20.69
N ASN A 118 -16.95 -11.78 21.42
CA ASN A 118 -17.59 -13.02 20.99
C ASN A 118 -19.08 -13.11 21.38
N SER A 119 -19.76 -11.99 21.65
CA SER A 119 -21.17 -12.00 22.11
C SER A 119 -22.16 -12.57 21.10
N PHE A 120 -21.81 -12.60 19.81
CA PHE A 120 -22.65 -13.21 18.77
C PHE A 120 -22.23 -14.66 18.50
N GLN A 121 -23.12 -15.60 18.84
CA GLN A 121 -22.91 -17.03 18.56
C GLN A 121 -23.48 -17.47 17.21
N ARG A 122 -24.36 -16.66 16.63
CA ARG A 122 -24.97 -16.96 15.34
C ARG A 122 -25.24 -15.69 14.58
N ILE A 123 -24.95 -15.71 13.28
CA ILE A 123 -25.36 -14.65 12.37
C ILE A 123 -26.42 -15.21 11.42
N ILE A 124 -27.52 -14.48 11.27
CA ILE A 124 -28.57 -14.69 10.27
C ILE A 124 -28.48 -13.49 9.32
N TYR A 125 -28.33 -13.73 8.03
CA TYR A 125 -28.24 -12.66 7.04
C TYR A 125 -29.25 -12.86 5.92
N GLU A 126 -30.17 -11.90 5.77
CA GLU A 126 -31.12 -11.81 4.67
C GLU A 126 -30.66 -10.73 3.67
N SER A 127 -30.10 -11.19 2.56
CA SER A 127 -29.63 -10.34 1.45
C SER A 127 -30.82 -9.67 0.71
N PRO A 128 -30.65 -8.48 0.12
CA PRO A 128 -31.74 -7.81 -0.57
C PRO A 128 -32.13 -8.56 -1.84
N ARG A 129 -33.44 -8.60 -2.15
CA ARG A 129 -33.96 -9.18 -3.40
C ARG A 129 -33.59 -8.33 -4.60
N HIS A 130 -33.56 -7.00 -4.42
CA HIS A 130 -33.22 -6.05 -5.47
C HIS A 130 -31.77 -5.62 -5.36
N LYS A 131 -31.03 -5.82 -6.45
CA LYS A 131 -29.68 -5.30 -6.60
C LYS A 131 -29.73 -3.91 -7.24
N ASN A 132 -28.73 -3.08 -7.01
CA ASN A 132 -28.58 -1.83 -7.73
C ASN A 132 -27.95 -2.11 -9.09
N SER A 133 -28.51 -1.51 -10.14
CA SER A 133 -27.92 -1.52 -11.48
C SER A 133 -26.73 -0.56 -11.53
N GLY A 134 -25.66 -0.93 -12.24
CA GLY A 134 -24.50 -0.08 -12.46
C GLY A 134 -23.19 -0.85 -12.57
N ILE A 135 -22.08 -0.16 -12.31
CA ILE A 135 -20.75 -0.74 -12.37
C ILE A 135 -20.39 -1.43 -11.05
N ILE A 136 -19.80 -2.62 -11.13
CA ILE A 136 -19.28 -3.43 -10.02
C ILE A 136 -17.84 -3.88 -10.29
N GLU A 137 -17.08 -4.12 -9.22
CA GLU A 137 -15.68 -4.54 -9.27
C GLU A 137 -14.76 -3.64 -10.14
N PRO A 138 -14.87 -2.30 -10.07
CA PRO A 138 -14.05 -1.44 -10.91
C PRO A 138 -12.59 -1.41 -10.43
N THR A 139 -11.67 -1.40 -11.39
CA THR A 139 -10.23 -1.26 -11.15
C THR A 139 -9.62 -0.33 -12.19
N TRP A 140 -8.74 0.56 -11.73
CA TRP A 140 -7.92 1.44 -12.56
C TRP A 140 -6.73 1.94 -11.74
N ASP A 141 -5.72 2.46 -12.42
CA ASP A 141 -4.60 3.16 -11.79
C ASP A 141 -5.03 4.58 -11.42
N ASN A 142 -5.00 4.90 -10.12
CA ASN A 142 -5.38 6.23 -9.61
C ASN A 142 -4.28 7.28 -9.80
N ARG A 143 -3.09 6.87 -10.25
CA ARG A 143 -1.95 7.72 -10.53
C ARG A 143 -1.12 7.14 -11.67
N ILE A 144 -0.85 7.95 -12.69
CA ILE A 144 -0.05 7.57 -13.87
C ILE A 144 0.79 8.75 -14.34
N ASN A 145 1.85 8.49 -15.11
CA ASN A 145 2.62 9.55 -15.75
C ASN A 145 1.97 10.04 -17.05
N LEU A 146 2.22 11.30 -17.41
CA LEU A 146 1.86 11.81 -18.73
C LEU A 146 2.52 10.94 -19.82
N GLY A 147 1.73 10.46 -20.78
CA GLY A 147 2.17 9.53 -21.83
C GLY A 147 1.97 8.04 -21.50
N GLU A 148 1.72 7.69 -20.23
CA GLU A 148 1.21 6.37 -19.86
C GLU A 148 -0.32 6.28 -20.09
N TYR A 149 -0.87 5.09 -19.94
CA TYR A 149 -2.31 4.87 -19.97
C TYR A 149 -2.75 4.10 -18.72
N SER A 150 -3.96 4.40 -18.22
CA SER A 150 -4.62 3.62 -17.18
C SER A 150 -5.64 2.69 -17.82
N LEU A 151 -5.64 1.42 -17.41
CA LEU A 151 -6.64 0.46 -17.88
C LEU A 151 -7.79 0.40 -16.89
N PHE A 152 -8.94 0.94 -17.29
CA PHE A 152 -10.17 0.79 -16.53
C PHE A 152 -10.79 -0.57 -16.86
N THR A 153 -11.06 -1.41 -15.86
CA THR A 153 -11.85 -2.63 -16.03
C THR A 153 -12.93 -2.75 -14.97
N ALA A 154 -14.10 -3.26 -15.35
CA ALA A 154 -15.19 -3.50 -14.41
C ALA A 154 -16.18 -4.53 -14.96
N LYS A 155 -17.18 -4.93 -14.18
CA LYS A 155 -18.36 -5.66 -14.66
C LYS A 155 -19.61 -4.80 -14.54
N VAL A 156 -20.61 -5.08 -15.36
CA VAL A 156 -21.93 -4.46 -15.24
C VAL A 156 -22.86 -5.38 -14.44
N GLN A 157 -23.60 -4.81 -13.50
CA GLN A 157 -24.62 -5.52 -12.73
C GLN A 157 -25.99 -4.91 -13.03
N LEU A 158 -26.99 -5.77 -13.26
CA LEU A 158 -28.37 -5.38 -13.47
C LEU A 158 -29.25 -5.74 -12.27
N GLY A 159 -29.94 -4.73 -11.75
CA GLY A 159 -30.69 -4.78 -10.51
C GLY A 159 -32.04 -5.49 -10.56
N ASN A 160 -32.69 -5.48 -11.73
CA ASN A 160 -34.03 -5.99 -11.96
C ASN A 160 -34.11 -6.72 -13.31
N LEU A 161 -33.59 -7.95 -13.37
CA LEU A 161 -33.93 -8.86 -14.44
C LEU A 161 -35.32 -9.45 -14.13
N ILE A 162 -36.39 -8.79 -14.57
CA ILE A 162 -37.64 -9.53 -14.77
C ILE A 162 -37.33 -10.46 -15.95
N ARG A 163 -37.06 -11.73 -15.66
CA ARG A 163 -37.06 -12.80 -16.67
C ARG A 163 -38.49 -12.88 -17.20
N THR A 164 -38.78 -12.08 -18.22
CA THR A 164 -39.94 -12.32 -19.06
C THR A 164 -39.59 -13.57 -19.87
N GLU A 165 -40.50 -14.54 -19.92
CA GLU A 165 -40.30 -15.84 -20.58
C GLU A 165 -40.18 -15.74 -22.13
N ASN A 166 -39.98 -14.52 -22.67
CA ASN A 166 -39.65 -14.28 -24.07
C ASN A 166 -38.14 -14.15 -24.22
N ILE A 167 -37.55 -15.16 -24.87
CA ILE A 167 -36.09 -15.39 -25.00
C ILE A 167 -35.37 -14.41 -25.94
N ASP A 168 -36.04 -13.44 -26.57
CA ASP A 168 -35.45 -12.70 -27.71
C ASP A 168 -35.09 -11.22 -27.49
N ASN A 169 -35.01 -10.72 -26.25
CA ASN A 169 -34.45 -9.38 -26.02
C ASN A 169 -33.56 -9.36 -24.76
N GLU A 170 -32.32 -9.84 -24.89
CA GLU A 170 -31.28 -9.44 -23.94
C GLU A 170 -31.23 -7.91 -23.92
N LYS A 171 -31.57 -7.31 -22.77
CA LYS A 171 -31.49 -5.87 -22.61
C LYS A 171 -30.03 -5.45 -22.78
N LEU A 172 -29.75 -4.82 -23.92
CA LEU A 172 -28.44 -4.28 -24.25
C LEU A 172 -28.24 -2.95 -23.51
N PHE A 173 -27.18 -2.88 -22.70
CA PHE A 173 -26.74 -1.65 -22.06
C PHE A 173 -25.57 -1.07 -22.85
N VAL A 174 -25.41 0.24 -22.81
CA VAL A 174 -24.22 0.90 -23.37
C VAL A 174 -23.44 1.49 -22.21
N VAL A 175 -22.18 1.11 -22.08
CA VAL A 175 -21.25 1.77 -21.16
C VAL A 175 -20.41 2.75 -21.95
N ARG A 176 -20.31 4.00 -21.47
CA ARG A 176 -19.55 5.08 -22.11
C ARG A 176 -18.46 5.57 -21.17
N LEU A 177 -17.25 5.76 -21.69
CA LEU A 177 -16.18 6.51 -21.05
C LEU A 177 -16.18 7.94 -21.62
N LEU A 178 -16.33 8.92 -20.74
CA LEU A 178 -16.23 10.34 -21.07
C LEU A 178 -14.96 10.93 -20.47
N ASN A 179 -14.31 11.80 -21.24
CA ASN A 179 -13.15 12.56 -20.76
C ASN A 179 -13.56 13.64 -19.74
N PRO A 180 -12.59 14.32 -19.09
CA PRO A 180 -12.88 15.36 -18.12
C PRO A 180 -13.69 16.55 -18.66
N SER A 181 -13.69 16.77 -19.98
CA SER A 181 -14.51 17.80 -20.65
C SER A 181 -15.93 17.32 -20.97
N GLY A 182 -16.27 16.06 -20.67
CA GLY A 182 -17.58 15.47 -20.93
C GLY A 182 -17.77 14.97 -22.37
N GLN A 183 -16.71 14.86 -23.16
CA GLN A 183 -16.78 14.27 -24.50
C GLN A 183 -16.63 12.75 -24.42
N LEU A 184 -17.39 12.04 -25.26
CA LEU A 184 -17.28 10.60 -25.39
C LEU A 184 -15.91 10.20 -25.96
N GLU A 185 -15.18 9.34 -25.25
CA GLU A 185 -13.90 8.77 -25.71
C GLU A 185 -14.09 7.36 -26.25
N GLN A 186 -14.81 6.51 -25.52
CA GLN A 186 -15.04 5.10 -25.85
C GLN A 186 -16.43 4.68 -25.39
N ASP A 187 -17.03 3.70 -26.06
CA ASP A 187 -18.24 3.03 -25.59
C ASP A 187 -18.21 1.52 -25.87
N LYS A 188 -19.07 0.78 -25.18
CA LYS A 188 -19.23 -0.66 -25.37
C LYS A 188 -20.67 -1.08 -25.05
N LYS A 189 -21.28 -1.86 -25.94
CA LYS A 189 -22.54 -2.56 -25.68
C LYS A 189 -22.27 -3.78 -24.81
N VAL A 190 -23.06 -3.99 -23.77
CA VAL A 190 -22.85 -5.04 -22.79
C VAL A 190 -24.14 -5.64 -22.28
N ILE A 191 -24.02 -6.86 -21.77
CA ILE A 191 -25.06 -7.59 -21.02
C ILE A 191 -24.71 -7.70 -19.53
N ASP A 192 -25.62 -8.24 -18.72
CA ASP A 192 -25.39 -8.46 -17.29
C ASP A 192 -24.17 -9.34 -17.03
N GLY A 193 -23.33 -8.94 -16.09
CA GLY A 193 -22.13 -9.65 -15.68
C GLY A 193 -20.95 -9.55 -16.65
N GLU A 194 -21.11 -8.92 -17.82
CA GLU A 194 -20.04 -8.81 -18.81
C GLU A 194 -18.89 -7.92 -18.32
N LEU A 195 -17.67 -8.34 -18.61
CA LEU A 195 -16.46 -7.56 -18.34
C LEU A 195 -16.29 -6.45 -19.40
N ILE A 196 -16.00 -5.24 -18.93
CA ILE A 196 -15.63 -4.10 -19.75
C ILE A 196 -14.19 -3.71 -19.51
N SER A 197 -13.56 -3.16 -20.55
CA SER A 197 -12.24 -2.58 -20.47
C SER A 197 -12.17 -1.32 -21.34
N PHE A 198 -11.70 -0.22 -20.76
CA PHE A 198 -11.44 1.03 -21.47
C PHE A 198 -10.03 1.52 -21.20
N ARG A 199 -9.39 2.08 -22.23
CA ARG A 199 -8.04 2.64 -22.12
C ARG A 199 -8.14 4.15 -21.90
N ILE A 200 -7.64 4.63 -20.76
CA ILE A 200 -7.60 6.07 -20.46
C ILE A 200 -6.20 6.60 -20.77
N VAL A 201 -6.09 7.50 -21.75
CA VAL A 201 -4.82 8.12 -22.17
C VAL A 201 -4.90 9.64 -21.93
N PRO A 202 -4.30 10.16 -20.84
CA PRO A 202 -4.32 11.59 -20.56
C PRO A 202 -3.58 12.41 -21.61
N LYS A 203 -4.17 13.56 -21.97
CA LYS A 203 -3.55 14.53 -22.89
C LYS A 203 -2.73 15.59 -22.17
N THR A 204 -2.96 15.81 -20.87
CA THR A 204 -2.28 16.80 -20.04
C THR A 204 -1.95 16.21 -18.67
N PHE A 205 -1.03 16.84 -17.94
CA PHE A 205 -0.79 16.50 -16.53
C PHE A 205 -1.78 17.24 -15.63
N GLY A 206 -1.98 16.73 -14.41
CA GLY A 206 -2.87 17.31 -13.40
C GLY A 206 -3.90 16.31 -12.86
N LEU A 207 -4.83 16.83 -12.08
CA LEU A 207 -5.87 16.06 -11.42
C LEU A 207 -7.08 15.90 -12.35
N MET A 208 -7.31 14.69 -12.85
CA MET A 208 -8.33 14.40 -13.84
C MET A 208 -9.48 13.57 -13.27
N THR A 209 -10.70 13.90 -13.68
CA THR A 209 -11.89 13.12 -13.34
C THR A 209 -12.62 12.74 -14.62
N TYR A 210 -12.45 11.49 -15.02
CA TYR A 210 -13.20 10.86 -16.11
C TYR A 210 -14.57 10.40 -15.60
N LYS A 211 -15.50 10.10 -16.51
CA LYS A 211 -16.82 9.57 -16.16
C LYS A 211 -17.11 8.27 -16.90
N ILE A 212 -17.75 7.34 -16.21
CA ILE A 212 -18.31 6.11 -16.77
C ILE A 212 -19.82 6.20 -16.67
N GLU A 213 -20.52 6.24 -17.80
CA GLU A 213 -21.99 6.20 -17.84
C GLU A 213 -22.47 4.81 -18.23
N VAL A 214 -23.53 4.33 -17.58
CA VAL A 214 -24.26 3.14 -17.99
C VAL A 214 -25.64 3.56 -18.45
N LEU A 215 -25.99 3.23 -19.69
CA LEU A 215 -27.27 3.57 -20.29
C LEU A 215 -28.08 2.32 -20.65
N GLU A 216 -29.40 2.41 -20.49
CA GLU A 216 -30.40 1.47 -21.01
C GLU A 216 -31.18 2.21 -22.11
N GLY A 217 -30.88 1.93 -23.38
CA GLY A 217 -31.29 2.83 -24.47
C GLY A 217 -30.72 4.24 -24.25
N ASP A 218 -31.59 5.25 -24.15
CA ASP A 218 -31.19 6.64 -23.87
C ASP A 218 -31.29 7.01 -22.38
N LYS A 219 -31.71 6.08 -21.52
CA LYS A 219 -31.88 6.34 -20.10
C LYS A 219 -30.57 6.13 -19.36
N LEU A 220 -30.06 7.18 -18.71
CA LEU A 220 -28.92 7.08 -17.80
C LEU A 220 -29.31 6.28 -16.54
N ILE A 221 -28.62 5.16 -16.31
CA ILE A 221 -28.83 4.27 -15.16
C ILE A 221 -27.88 4.64 -14.02
N SER A 222 -26.61 4.87 -14.33
CA SER A 222 -25.59 5.26 -13.36
C SER A 222 -24.49 6.07 -14.03
N GLN A 223 -23.90 7.03 -13.30
CA GLN A 223 -22.74 7.79 -13.73
C GLN A 223 -21.67 7.74 -12.65
N GLU A 224 -20.50 7.21 -13.00
CA GLU A 224 -19.40 6.93 -12.08
C GLU A 224 -18.16 7.78 -12.35
N ASN A 225 -17.60 8.41 -11.32
CA ASN A 225 -16.38 9.20 -11.47
C ASN A 225 -15.15 8.29 -11.40
N VAL A 226 -14.19 8.48 -12.30
CA VAL A 226 -12.89 7.81 -12.31
C VAL A 226 -11.81 8.87 -12.16
N ALA A 227 -11.30 9.00 -10.93
CA ALA A 227 -10.28 10.00 -10.60
C ALA A 227 -8.87 9.44 -10.81
N ILE A 228 -8.05 10.18 -11.56
CA ILE A 228 -6.68 9.85 -11.91
C ILE A 228 -5.81 11.09 -11.71
N GLU A 229 -4.77 10.97 -10.88
CA GLU A 229 -3.70 11.96 -10.81
C GLU A 229 -2.70 11.67 -11.94
N VAL A 230 -2.60 12.59 -12.89
CA VAL A 230 -1.64 12.51 -13.98
C VAL A 230 -0.41 13.31 -13.59
N THR A 231 0.63 12.62 -13.18
CA THR A 231 1.88 13.26 -12.80
C THR A 231 2.71 13.56 -14.03
N ASN A 232 3.34 14.74 -14.02
CA ASN A 232 4.50 14.98 -14.86
C ASN A 232 5.73 14.62 -14.03
N HIS A 233 5.90 13.34 -13.69
CA HIS A 233 7.08 12.94 -12.91
C HIS A 233 8.33 13.22 -13.72
N ALA A 234 9.34 13.75 -13.03
CA ALA A 234 10.61 14.11 -13.63
C ALA A 234 11.16 12.92 -14.41
N SER A 235 11.25 13.08 -15.72
CA SER A 235 12.08 12.24 -16.58
C SER A 235 13.38 11.92 -15.85
N LEU A 236 13.77 10.63 -15.80
CA LEU A 236 15.03 10.20 -15.22
C LEU A 236 16.15 11.19 -15.57
N LYS A 237 16.79 11.78 -14.56
CA LYS A 237 17.89 12.72 -14.76
C LYS A 237 19.21 11.99 -14.59
N MET A 238 19.92 11.80 -15.69
CA MET A 238 21.18 11.05 -15.75
C MET A 238 22.35 11.99 -16.03
N LEU A 239 23.36 11.92 -15.16
CA LEU A 239 24.68 12.51 -15.39
C LEU A 239 25.65 11.41 -15.80
N ILE A 240 26.33 11.57 -16.93
CA ILE A 240 27.38 10.66 -17.38
C ILE A 240 28.70 11.43 -17.39
N LEU A 241 29.66 11.01 -16.57
CA LEU A 241 31.03 11.52 -16.57
C LEU A 241 31.93 10.49 -17.27
N GLN A 242 32.41 10.83 -18.46
CA GLN A 242 33.28 9.93 -19.22
C GLN A 242 34.67 10.52 -19.49
N SER A 243 35.68 9.66 -19.57
CA SER A 243 37.06 10.02 -19.87
C SER A 243 37.32 10.21 -21.35
N SER A 244 36.49 9.61 -22.21
CA SER A 244 36.54 9.75 -23.67
C SER A 244 35.21 9.29 -24.28
N PRO A 245 34.80 9.78 -25.47
CA PRO A 245 33.61 9.28 -26.15
C PRO A 245 33.71 7.77 -26.43
N SER A 246 32.62 7.03 -26.15
CA SER A 246 32.55 5.59 -26.41
C SER A 246 31.25 5.17 -27.09
N PHE A 247 31.27 4.04 -27.80
CA PHE A 247 30.06 3.44 -28.38
C PHE A 247 29.03 3.06 -27.30
N GLU A 248 29.52 2.60 -26.14
CA GLU A 248 28.70 2.28 -24.97
C GLU A 248 27.86 3.49 -24.53
N ILE A 249 28.52 4.62 -24.24
CA ILE A 249 27.82 5.82 -23.80
C ILE A 249 26.96 6.41 -24.93
N LYS A 250 27.37 6.30 -26.20
CA LYS A 250 26.53 6.71 -27.33
C LYS A 250 25.19 5.95 -27.32
N GLN A 251 25.25 4.62 -27.20
CA GLN A 251 24.05 3.78 -27.25
C GLN A 251 23.17 3.97 -26.01
N LEU A 252 23.77 4.05 -24.83
CA LEU A 252 23.06 4.32 -23.58
C LEU A 252 22.35 5.68 -23.61
N LYS A 253 23.04 6.74 -24.06
CA LYS A 253 22.48 8.08 -24.18
C LYS A 253 21.31 8.12 -25.18
N ASN A 254 21.43 7.41 -26.31
CA ASN A 254 20.34 7.33 -27.28
C ASN A 254 19.12 6.61 -26.68
N TRP A 255 19.32 5.40 -26.13
CA TRP A 255 18.25 4.64 -25.46
C TRP A 255 17.56 5.45 -24.35
N ALA A 256 18.34 6.12 -23.49
CA ALA A 256 17.78 6.93 -22.40
C ALA A 256 16.99 8.12 -22.94
N GLY A 257 17.51 8.80 -23.97
CA GLY A 257 16.83 9.92 -24.64
C GLY A 257 15.51 9.52 -25.30
N ASP A 258 15.49 8.36 -25.96
CA ASP A 258 14.28 7.79 -26.59
C ASP A 258 13.21 7.44 -25.54
N ASN A 259 13.63 7.08 -24.33
CA ASN A 259 12.77 6.89 -23.16
C ASN A 259 12.52 8.19 -22.36
N GLN A 260 12.66 9.34 -23.02
CA GLN A 260 12.40 10.69 -22.48
C GLN A 260 13.27 11.11 -21.28
N ALA A 261 14.34 10.38 -20.94
CA ALA A 261 15.26 10.77 -19.87
C ALA A 261 16.00 12.07 -20.21
N ILE A 262 16.27 12.90 -19.19
CA ILE A 262 17.21 14.01 -19.29
C ILE A 262 18.62 13.46 -19.12
N VAL A 263 19.47 13.62 -20.14
CA VAL A 263 20.83 13.09 -20.11
C VAL A 263 21.85 14.21 -20.31
N VAL A 264 22.78 14.32 -19.37
CA VAL A 264 23.93 15.22 -19.44
C VAL A 264 25.19 14.39 -19.52
N VAL A 265 25.88 14.43 -20.67
CA VAL A 265 27.14 13.71 -20.87
C VAL A 265 28.30 14.69 -20.82
N ASN A 266 29.08 14.66 -19.75
CA ASN A 266 30.30 15.44 -19.59
C ASN A 266 31.52 14.58 -19.93
N THR A 267 32.23 14.98 -20.97
CA THR A 267 33.40 14.28 -21.49
C THR A 267 34.66 15.05 -21.14
N SER A 268 35.60 14.39 -20.46
CA SER A 268 36.98 14.87 -20.29
C SER A 268 37.68 14.88 -21.64
N ILE A 269 38.13 16.04 -22.13
CA ILE A 269 39.05 16.12 -23.28
C ILE A 269 40.49 16.13 -22.77
N ASN A 270 40.73 16.84 -21.67
CA ASN A 270 41.95 16.79 -20.87
C ASN A 270 41.60 17.18 -19.41
N PRO A 271 42.54 17.11 -18.45
CA PRO A 271 42.24 17.41 -17.04
C PRO A 271 41.64 18.80 -16.75
N LYS A 272 41.77 19.77 -17.68
CA LYS A 272 41.28 21.15 -17.56
C LYS A 272 40.06 21.46 -18.43
N ILE A 273 39.79 20.66 -19.46
CA ILE A 273 38.76 20.95 -20.47
C ILE A 273 37.76 19.80 -20.53
N ASN A 274 36.49 20.14 -20.25
CA ASN A 274 35.36 19.22 -20.33
C ASN A 274 34.32 19.75 -21.31
N ILE A 275 33.67 18.83 -22.03
CA ILE A 275 32.58 19.16 -22.96
C ILE A 275 31.31 18.44 -22.52
N SER A 276 30.24 19.21 -22.29
CA SER A 276 28.92 18.69 -21.97
C SER A 276 28.03 18.59 -23.21
N ARG A 277 27.40 17.44 -23.42
CA ARG A 277 26.33 17.20 -24.40
C ARG A 277 25.03 16.95 -23.66
N LEU A 278 23.95 17.57 -24.14
CA LEU A 278 22.65 17.59 -23.48
C LEU A 278 21.58 16.92 -24.35
N THR A 279 20.79 16.03 -23.77
CA THR A 279 19.62 15.39 -24.39
C THR A 279 18.39 15.67 -23.53
N ASN A 280 17.28 16.08 -24.15
CA ASN A 280 15.99 16.38 -23.49
C ASN A 280 16.06 17.45 -22.37
N VAL A 281 17.12 18.25 -22.31
CA VAL A 281 17.27 19.35 -21.34
C VAL A 281 16.53 20.60 -21.84
N GLU A 282 15.62 21.10 -21.01
CA GLU A 282 14.91 22.37 -21.19
C GLU A 282 15.85 23.56 -21.34
N GLU A 283 15.50 24.53 -22.19
CA GLU A 283 16.36 25.65 -22.57
C GLU A 283 16.91 26.43 -21.37
N ILE A 284 16.08 26.65 -20.34
CA ILE A 284 16.44 27.37 -19.11
C ILE A 284 17.60 26.70 -18.34
N ASN A 285 17.72 25.38 -18.42
CA ASN A 285 18.73 24.60 -17.70
C ASN A 285 19.97 24.29 -18.54
N ARG A 286 19.97 24.60 -19.85
CA ARG A 286 21.09 24.24 -20.75
C ARG A 286 22.39 24.94 -20.37
N THR A 287 22.35 26.23 -20.05
CA THR A 287 23.56 26.98 -19.65
C THR A 287 24.14 26.45 -18.34
N LYS A 288 23.28 26.14 -17.35
CA LYS A 288 23.66 25.52 -16.07
C LYS A 288 24.46 24.23 -16.31
N TYR A 289 23.96 23.31 -17.13
CA TYR A 289 24.61 22.02 -17.36
C TYR A 289 25.78 22.07 -18.36
N LYS A 290 25.80 23.03 -19.28
CA LYS A 290 26.96 23.22 -20.18
C LYS A 290 28.20 23.67 -19.42
N LEU A 291 28.03 24.57 -18.44
CA LEU A 291 29.11 25.18 -17.66
C LEU A 291 29.29 24.54 -16.27
N MET A 292 28.65 23.40 -16.02
CA MET A 292 28.64 22.81 -14.68
C MET A 292 30.03 22.35 -14.22
N THR A 293 30.26 22.50 -12.92
CA THR A 293 31.34 21.85 -12.17
C THR A 293 30.73 20.89 -11.16
N ILE A 294 31.39 19.77 -10.92
CA ILE A 294 30.90 18.74 -9.98
C ILE A 294 30.84 19.34 -8.58
N SER A 295 29.64 19.36 -8.01
CA SER A 295 29.32 19.87 -6.67
C SER A 295 28.05 19.18 -6.18
N GLU A 296 27.83 19.18 -4.86
CA GLU A 296 26.62 18.59 -4.25
C GLU A 296 25.34 19.20 -4.83
N SER A 297 25.29 20.52 -5.00
CA SER A 297 24.12 21.22 -5.56
C SER A 297 23.82 20.86 -7.02
N VAL A 298 24.85 20.56 -7.83
CA VAL A 298 24.64 20.06 -9.20
C VAL A 298 24.21 18.59 -9.18
N LEU A 299 24.79 17.78 -8.29
CA LEU A 299 24.46 16.35 -8.17
C LEU A 299 23.07 16.10 -7.57
N GLU A 300 22.52 17.06 -6.82
CA GLU A 300 21.14 17.03 -6.34
C GLU A 300 20.13 16.98 -7.51
N ASP A 301 20.45 17.57 -8.66
CA ASP A 301 19.57 17.53 -9.83
C ASP A 301 19.40 16.13 -10.43
N PHE A 302 20.36 15.22 -10.22
CA PHE A 302 20.43 13.95 -10.93
C PHE A 302 20.00 12.76 -10.07
N ASP A 303 19.42 11.75 -10.71
CA ASP A 303 19.02 10.49 -10.09
C ASP A 303 20.15 9.48 -10.10
N VAL A 304 20.90 9.44 -11.19
CA VAL A 304 22.00 8.52 -11.37
C VAL A 304 23.19 9.21 -12.01
N LEU A 305 24.37 8.97 -11.44
CA LEU A 305 25.66 9.31 -11.98
C LEU A 305 26.31 8.04 -12.57
N ILE A 306 26.69 8.08 -13.84
CA ILE A 306 27.47 7.02 -14.49
C ILE A 306 28.88 7.54 -14.70
N ILE A 307 29.90 6.81 -14.25
CA ILE A 307 31.29 7.24 -14.36
C ILE A 307 32.23 6.08 -14.68
N ASP A 308 33.15 6.27 -15.62
CA ASP A 308 34.20 5.28 -15.91
C ASP A 308 35.43 5.40 -15.00
N SER A 309 36.15 4.30 -14.82
CA SER A 309 37.34 4.21 -13.96
C SER A 309 38.36 5.34 -14.20
N ARG A 310 38.72 5.57 -15.47
CA ARG A 310 39.69 6.61 -15.86
C ARG A 310 39.20 8.00 -15.48
N ARG A 311 37.92 8.29 -15.69
CA ARG A 311 37.33 9.58 -15.31
C ARG A 311 37.29 9.75 -13.80
N PHE A 312 36.93 8.71 -13.06
CA PHE A 312 36.94 8.73 -11.60
C PHE A 312 38.34 9.03 -11.03
N ASN A 313 39.37 8.43 -11.61
CA ASN A 313 40.77 8.64 -11.20
C ASN A 313 41.25 10.08 -11.46
N GLN A 314 40.70 10.76 -12.46
CA GLN A 314 40.99 12.17 -12.77
C GLN A 314 40.27 13.18 -11.85
N LEU A 315 39.31 12.73 -11.03
CA LEU A 315 38.59 13.63 -10.13
C LEU A 315 39.48 14.12 -8.98
N SER A 316 39.35 15.41 -8.66
CA SER A 316 39.95 16.00 -7.46
C SER A 316 39.35 15.39 -6.19
N VAL A 317 40.07 15.53 -5.07
CA VAL A 317 39.58 15.10 -3.75
C VAL A 317 38.25 15.77 -3.41
N ALA A 318 38.09 17.06 -3.75
CA ALA A 318 36.85 17.81 -3.55
C ALA A 318 35.67 17.22 -4.34
N HIS A 319 35.87 16.87 -5.62
CA HIS A 319 34.82 16.26 -6.43
C HIS A 319 34.44 14.86 -5.92
N LYS A 320 35.43 14.05 -5.51
CA LYS A 320 35.16 12.74 -4.91
C LYS A 320 34.34 12.89 -3.62
N LYS A 321 34.69 13.85 -2.77
CA LYS A 321 33.93 14.16 -1.54
C LYS A 321 32.49 14.59 -1.83
N ALA A 322 32.29 15.48 -2.80
CA ALA A 322 30.95 15.92 -3.21
C ALA A 322 30.09 14.74 -3.71
N ILE A 323 30.67 13.81 -4.47
CA ILE A 323 29.98 12.59 -4.89
C ILE A 323 29.65 11.70 -3.69
N THR A 324 30.59 11.48 -2.76
CA THR A 324 30.34 10.69 -1.55
C THR A 324 29.18 11.26 -0.73
N ASN A 325 29.20 12.57 -0.44
CA ASN A 325 28.11 13.23 0.28
C ASN A 325 26.77 13.09 -0.46
N SER A 326 26.78 13.26 -1.78
CA SER A 326 25.57 13.10 -2.60
C SER A 326 25.05 11.66 -2.62
N ILE A 327 25.92 10.65 -2.54
CA ILE A 327 25.52 9.24 -2.39
C ILE A 327 24.84 9.05 -1.03
N ASP A 328 25.41 9.60 0.04
CA ASP A 328 24.78 9.52 1.36
C ASP A 328 23.36 10.12 1.36
N ASP A 329 23.15 11.20 0.59
CA ASP A 329 21.86 11.87 0.37
C ASP A 329 20.95 11.19 -0.67
N GLY A 330 21.36 10.06 -1.26
CA GLY A 330 20.50 9.23 -2.12
C GLY A 330 20.90 9.14 -3.58
N LEU A 331 21.96 9.81 -4.04
CA LEU A 331 22.44 9.67 -5.42
C LEU A 331 22.79 8.21 -5.74
N GLY A 332 22.27 7.72 -6.86
CA GLY A 332 22.71 6.45 -7.45
C GLY A 332 24.00 6.63 -8.24
N VAL A 333 24.96 5.72 -8.11
CA VAL A 333 26.20 5.73 -8.89
C VAL A 333 26.41 4.40 -9.60
N ILE A 334 26.58 4.42 -10.92
CA ILE A 334 27.04 3.28 -11.70
C ILE A 334 28.51 3.54 -12.09
N TRP A 335 29.42 2.79 -11.48
CA TRP A 335 30.83 2.85 -11.79
C TRP A 335 31.19 1.77 -12.82
N LEU A 336 31.74 2.20 -13.96
CA LEU A 336 32.13 1.33 -15.07
C LEU A 336 33.63 1.00 -14.95
N ALA A 337 33.93 -0.27 -14.68
CA ALA A 337 35.29 -0.73 -14.51
C ALA A 337 36.07 -0.70 -15.83
N GLY A 338 37.28 -0.12 -15.80
CA GLY A 338 38.26 -0.21 -16.88
C GLY A 338 39.29 -1.29 -16.60
N LYS A 339 40.16 -1.57 -17.59
CA LYS A 339 41.27 -2.52 -17.42
C LYS A 339 42.32 -2.04 -16.41
N ASP A 340 42.37 -0.74 -16.18
CA ASP A 340 43.31 -0.03 -15.30
C ASP A 340 42.91 -0.10 -13.81
N SER A 341 41.70 -0.54 -13.49
CA SER A 341 41.13 -0.54 -12.13
C SER A 341 40.89 -1.95 -11.57
N LEU A 342 41.63 -2.96 -12.06
CA LEU A 342 41.35 -4.39 -11.82
C LEU A 342 42.11 -5.01 -10.64
N GLU A 343 42.90 -4.22 -9.94
CA GLU A 343 43.69 -4.61 -8.76
C GLU A 343 43.64 -3.49 -7.70
N SER A 344 42.54 -2.73 -7.68
CA SER A 344 42.37 -1.57 -6.82
C SER A 344 41.10 -1.68 -5.98
N THR A 345 41.12 -1.04 -4.82
CA THR A 345 39.95 -0.81 -3.98
C THR A 345 38.79 -0.21 -4.79
N LEU A 346 37.60 -0.77 -4.60
CA LEU A 346 36.39 -0.27 -5.21
C LEU A 346 36.12 1.17 -4.74
N PRO A 347 35.86 2.12 -5.66
CA PRO A 347 35.49 3.48 -5.29
C PRO A 347 34.34 3.51 -4.29
N PHE A 348 34.42 4.39 -3.30
CA PHE A 348 33.39 4.56 -2.27
C PHE A 348 33.16 3.34 -1.35
N SER A 349 33.96 2.28 -1.48
CA SER A 349 33.80 1.06 -0.67
C SER A 349 34.54 1.10 0.66
N GLU A 350 35.46 2.05 0.84
CA GLU A 350 36.29 2.17 2.04
C GLU A 350 35.45 2.37 3.31
N SER A 351 35.92 1.78 4.40
CA SER A 351 35.34 1.88 5.73
C SER A 351 36.42 1.62 6.78
N ASP A 352 36.14 2.00 8.03
CA ASP A 352 37.03 1.73 9.17
C ASP A 352 37.38 0.24 9.36
N LYS A 353 36.60 -0.66 8.74
CA LYS A 353 36.72 -2.12 8.87
C LYS A 353 37.32 -2.81 7.65
N GLY A 354 37.61 -2.09 6.56
CA GLY A 354 38.13 -2.70 5.33
C GLY A 354 37.50 -2.13 4.08
N SER A 355 37.78 -2.77 2.94
CA SER A 355 37.33 -2.30 1.63
C SER A 355 37.00 -3.48 0.71
N PHE A 356 36.20 -3.23 -0.32
CA PHE A 356 35.97 -4.24 -1.34
C PHE A 356 36.99 -4.06 -2.46
N ILE A 357 37.54 -5.17 -2.94
CA ILE A 357 38.50 -5.19 -4.05
C ILE A 357 37.94 -6.00 -5.21
N ILE A 358 38.42 -5.70 -6.41
CA ILE A 358 38.23 -6.56 -7.57
C ILE A 358 39.53 -7.32 -7.78
N ASN A 359 39.44 -8.65 -7.81
CA ASN A 359 40.59 -9.50 -8.14
C ASN A 359 40.46 -10.04 -9.55
N LYS A 360 41.55 -9.92 -10.32
CA LYS A 360 41.64 -10.46 -11.66
C LYS A 360 41.78 -11.97 -11.62
N THR A 361 40.79 -12.68 -12.14
CA THR A 361 40.72 -14.15 -12.10
C THR A 361 40.99 -14.80 -13.46
N GLY A 362 41.16 -14.02 -14.53
CA GLY A 362 41.41 -14.55 -15.88
C GLY A 362 41.54 -13.50 -16.98
N LYS A 363 41.47 -13.94 -18.24
CA LYS A 363 41.39 -13.08 -19.44
C LYS A 363 39.94 -12.70 -19.73
N ASP A 364 39.71 -11.50 -20.31
CA ASP A 364 38.39 -11.05 -20.79
C ASP A 364 37.67 -12.21 -21.52
N ASN A 365 36.41 -12.46 -21.18
CA ASN A 365 35.64 -13.58 -21.72
C ASN A 365 34.26 -13.10 -22.19
N GLN A 366 33.57 -13.94 -22.96
CA GLN A 366 32.19 -13.70 -23.40
C GLN A 366 31.25 -14.70 -22.73
N SER A 367 30.11 -14.21 -22.25
CA SER A 367 29.10 -15.08 -21.66
C SER A 367 27.71 -14.47 -21.74
N ILE A 368 26.72 -15.34 -21.69
CA ILE A 368 25.32 -15.01 -21.47
C ILE A 368 25.14 -14.40 -20.07
N LEU A 369 24.28 -13.39 -19.97
CA LEU A 369 24.00 -12.65 -18.75
C LEU A 369 22.66 -13.06 -18.13
N PHE A 370 22.63 -13.13 -16.80
CA PHE A 370 21.45 -13.35 -15.99
C PHE A 370 21.27 -12.18 -15.02
N ILE A 371 20.07 -11.64 -14.99
CA ILE A 371 19.62 -10.63 -14.02
C ILE A 371 19.19 -11.36 -12.75
N GLU A 372 19.72 -10.92 -11.62
CA GLU A 372 19.35 -11.42 -10.28
C GLU A 372 18.30 -10.49 -9.68
N THR A 373 17.13 -11.03 -9.34
CA THR A 373 16.09 -10.28 -8.60
C THR A 373 15.89 -10.87 -7.21
N ILE A 374 16.05 -10.04 -6.18
CA ILE A 374 15.82 -10.45 -4.79
C ILE A 374 14.34 -10.26 -4.48
N ASN A 375 13.61 -11.37 -4.36
CA ASN A 375 12.23 -11.35 -3.85
C ASN A 375 12.25 -11.40 -2.32
N GLY A 376 11.29 -10.74 -1.66
CA GLY A 376 11.21 -10.50 -0.20
C GLY A 376 11.23 -11.73 0.72
N THR A 377 11.43 -12.93 0.17
CA THR A 377 11.60 -14.21 0.86
C THR A 377 13.04 -14.74 0.81
N ASN A 378 14.06 -13.89 0.59
CA ASN A 378 15.47 -14.27 0.43
C ASN A 378 15.76 -15.27 -0.73
N LYS A 379 14.82 -15.45 -1.67
CA LYS A 379 15.05 -16.20 -2.91
C LYS A 379 15.51 -15.25 -4.01
N THR A 380 16.62 -15.60 -4.65
CA THR A 380 17.15 -14.91 -5.84
C THR A 380 16.60 -15.60 -7.08
N ASP A 381 15.69 -14.92 -7.77
CA ASP A 381 15.21 -15.38 -9.09
C ASP A 381 16.19 -14.92 -10.17
N ARG A 382 16.52 -15.84 -11.08
CA ARG A 382 17.49 -15.62 -12.17
C ARG A 382 16.75 -15.53 -13.48
N HIS A 383 16.74 -14.35 -14.08
CA HIS A 383 16.13 -14.11 -15.38
C HIS A 383 17.20 -13.94 -16.46
N LEU A 384 17.06 -14.63 -17.59
CA LEU A 384 17.95 -14.46 -18.73
C LEU A 384 17.81 -13.03 -19.27
N ALA A 385 18.92 -12.29 -19.40
CA ALA A 385 18.91 -10.91 -19.90
C ALA A 385 18.89 -10.85 -21.44
N SER A 386 19.63 -11.74 -22.09
CA SER A 386 19.68 -11.94 -23.54
C SER A 386 20.37 -13.27 -23.83
N GLU A 387 20.03 -13.89 -24.96
CA GLU A 387 20.70 -15.08 -25.48
C GLU A 387 22.06 -14.77 -26.14
N LEU A 388 22.33 -13.51 -26.48
CA LEU A 388 23.58 -13.09 -27.11
C LEU A 388 24.68 -12.88 -26.06
N PRO A 389 25.87 -13.49 -26.21
CA PRO A 389 26.93 -13.34 -25.23
C PRO A 389 27.56 -11.93 -25.25
N ILE A 390 27.94 -11.43 -24.07
CA ILE A 390 28.62 -10.13 -23.89
C ILE A 390 30.05 -10.32 -23.39
N SER A 391 30.95 -9.48 -23.93
CA SER A 391 32.30 -9.28 -23.40
C SER A 391 32.24 -8.70 -21.98
N HIS A 392 32.89 -9.35 -21.03
CA HIS A 392 33.00 -8.84 -19.67
C HIS A 392 34.41 -9.07 -19.15
N ILE A 393 34.78 -8.29 -18.13
CA ILE A 393 36.06 -8.47 -17.45
C ILE A 393 35.97 -9.74 -16.60
N ALA A 394 36.91 -10.67 -16.79
CA ALA A 394 36.95 -11.94 -16.06
C ALA A 394 37.51 -11.78 -14.64
N ASN A 395 36.72 -11.14 -13.78
CA ASN A 395 37.10 -10.82 -12.42
C ASN A 395 36.08 -11.33 -11.40
N SER A 396 36.51 -11.38 -10.14
CA SER A 396 35.64 -11.66 -8.99
C SER A 396 35.68 -10.48 -8.00
N PHE A 397 34.53 -10.17 -7.44
CA PHE A 397 34.42 -9.24 -6.31
C PHE A 397 34.77 -9.97 -5.02
N GLN A 398 35.71 -9.43 -4.23
CA GLN A 398 36.11 -9.99 -2.95
C GLN A 398 36.13 -8.89 -1.87
N PHE A 399 35.87 -9.27 -0.62
CA PHE A 399 36.01 -8.38 0.53
C PHE A 399 37.38 -8.59 1.16
N GLU A 400 38.17 -7.53 1.30
CA GLU A 400 39.46 -7.57 1.97
C GLU A 400 39.32 -6.96 3.37
N ASN A 401 39.51 -7.80 4.39
CA ASN A 401 39.36 -7.41 5.78
C ASN A 401 40.74 -7.01 6.35
N ASN A 402 40.91 -5.75 6.72
CA ASN A 402 42.22 -5.21 7.12
C ASN A 402 42.65 -5.62 8.54
N ARG A 403 41.77 -6.27 9.31
CA ARG A 403 42.07 -6.79 10.65
C ARG A 403 41.42 -8.16 10.75
N GLY A 404 42.17 -9.18 11.17
CA GLY A 404 41.74 -10.60 11.25
C GLY A 404 40.58 -10.90 12.22
N GLU A 405 39.71 -9.94 12.49
CA GLU A 405 38.50 -10.09 13.29
C GLU A 405 37.36 -10.62 12.41
N LYS A 406 36.90 -11.83 12.73
CA LYS A 406 35.62 -12.38 12.25
C LYS A 406 34.47 -11.61 12.93
N GLY A 407 34.15 -10.44 12.41
CA GLY A 407 32.97 -9.66 12.80
C GLY A 407 32.18 -9.27 11.55
N LEU A 408 30.91 -9.67 11.48
CA LEU A 408 29.98 -9.39 10.38
C LEU A 408 30.09 -7.92 9.91
N SER A 409 30.50 -7.72 8.66
CA SER A 409 30.35 -6.46 7.95
C SER A 409 28.85 -6.22 7.67
N ASN A 410 28.28 -5.13 8.18
CA ASN A 410 26.92 -4.70 7.81
C ASN A 410 26.86 -4.19 6.35
N LYS A 411 28.00 -3.98 5.67
CA LYS A 411 28.06 -3.67 4.24
C LYS A 411 28.18 -4.98 3.45
N LYS A 412 27.11 -5.35 2.75
CA LYS A 412 27.04 -6.55 1.88
C LYS A 412 26.99 -6.11 0.42
N LEU A 413 27.88 -6.65 -0.42
CA LEU A 413 27.73 -6.57 -1.87
C LEU A 413 26.57 -7.48 -2.31
N THR A 414 25.61 -6.89 -3.01
CA THR A 414 24.47 -7.60 -3.59
C THR A 414 24.73 -7.85 -5.07
N PRO A 415 24.67 -9.11 -5.55
CA PRO A 415 24.82 -9.38 -6.98
C PRO A 415 23.58 -8.88 -7.73
N LEU A 416 23.78 -8.11 -8.80
CA LEU A 416 22.71 -7.69 -9.71
C LEU A 416 22.73 -8.49 -11.02
N ILE A 417 23.92 -8.81 -11.52
CA ILE A 417 24.10 -9.53 -12.78
C ILE A 417 25.15 -10.61 -12.62
N THR A 418 24.79 -11.82 -13.02
CA THR A 418 25.70 -12.97 -13.07
C THR A 418 25.83 -13.53 -14.48
N ASN A 419 26.87 -14.32 -14.73
CA ASN A 419 26.96 -15.10 -15.96
C ASN A 419 26.45 -16.54 -15.79
N SER A 420 26.51 -17.31 -16.89
CA SER A 420 26.20 -18.75 -16.90
C SER A 420 27.02 -19.57 -15.89
N LYS A 421 28.22 -19.11 -15.53
CA LYS A 421 29.10 -19.73 -14.52
C LYS A 421 28.85 -19.22 -13.09
N LYS A 422 27.78 -18.43 -12.86
CA LYS A 422 27.43 -17.77 -11.59
C LYS A 422 28.50 -16.79 -11.07
N GLN A 423 29.39 -16.32 -11.95
CA GLN A 423 30.32 -15.24 -11.61
C GLN A 423 29.55 -13.92 -11.60
N ILE A 424 29.80 -13.09 -10.58
CA ILE A 424 29.14 -11.79 -10.42
C ILE A 424 29.84 -10.79 -11.34
N LEU A 425 29.09 -10.21 -12.28
CA LEU A 425 29.58 -9.23 -13.24
C LEU A 425 29.14 -7.80 -12.91
N VAL A 426 28.01 -7.65 -12.22
CA VAL A 426 27.61 -6.38 -11.62
C VAL A 426 27.23 -6.63 -10.17
N ALA A 427 27.83 -5.86 -9.27
CA ALA A 427 27.54 -5.90 -7.84
C ALA A 427 27.12 -4.51 -7.34
N GLN A 428 26.27 -4.46 -6.33
CA GLN A 428 25.77 -3.22 -5.74
C GLN A 428 26.07 -3.16 -4.25
N LEU A 429 26.48 -1.97 -3.82
CA LEU A 429 26.72 -1.59 -2.44
C LEU A 429 25.75 -0.47 -2.05
N ASN A 430 25.10 -0.60 -0.89
CA ASN A 430 24.25 0.46 -0.34
C ASN A 430 25.11 1.37 0.56
N ILE A 431 25.01 2.68 0.37
CA ILE A 431 25.77 3.69 1.12
C ILE A 431 24.81 4.85 1.43
N GLY A 432 24.57 5.13 2.72
CA GLY A 432 23.55 6.08 3.15
C GLY A 432 22.18 5.75 2.55
N LEU A 433 21.52 6.75 1.95
CA LEU A 433 20.28 6.58 1.19
C LEU A 433 20.52 6.15 -0.27
N GLY A 434 21.75 6.25 -0.75
CA GLY A 434 22.15 5.97 -2.12
C GLY A 434 22.71 4.57 -2.33
N LYS A 435 23.10 4.31 -3.57
CA LYS A 435 23.56 3.00 -4.02
C LYS A 435 24.68 3.16 -5.03
N VAL A 436 25.70 2.33 -4.91
CA VAL A 436 26.83 2.27 -5.85
C VAL A 436 26.85 0.89 -6.51
N SER A 437 26.63 0.85 -7.81
CA SER A 437 26.73 -0.36 -8.63
C SER A 437 28.04 -0.36 -9.41
N TYR A 438 28.81 -1.44 -9.27
CA TYR A 438 30.09 -1.64 -9.93
C TYR A 438 29.89 -2.62 -11.10
N SER A 439 30.14 -2.16 -12.32
CA SER A 439 29.94 -2.96 -13.53
C SER A 439 31.26 -3.40 -14.17
N LEU A 440 31.40 -4.70 -14.39
CA LEU A 440 32.47 -5.34 -15.17
C LEU A 440 32.04 -5.60 -16.63
N LEU A 441 30.85 -5.16 -17.03
CA LEU A 441 30.35 -5.37 -18.39
C LEU A 441 31.08 -4.45 -19.37
N LYS A 442 31.37 -4.98 -20.57
CA LYS A 442 31.94 -4.22 -21.69
C LYS A 442 31.10 -4.47 -22.94
N ASP A 443 31.16 -3.52 -23.87
CA ASP A 443 30.61 -3.69 -25.21
C ASP A 443 29.11 -4.08 -25.26
N THR A 444 28.28 -3.61 -24.32
CA THR A 444 26.83 -3.92 -24.34
C THR A 444 26.14 -3.27 -25.55
N TYR A 445 26.73 -2.21 -26.11
CA TYR A 445 26.30 -1.61 -27.38
C TYR A 445 26.26 -2.62 -28.54
N ARG A 446 27.05 -3.70 -28.50
CA ARG A 446 27.07 -4.71 -29.58
C ARG A 446 25.74 -5.46 -29.70
N TRP A 447 24.97 -5.59 -28.62
CA TRP A 447 23.61 -6.14 -28.71
C TRP A 447 22.75 -5.29 -29.63
N VAL A 448 22.80 -3.96 -29.48
CA VAL A 448 22.06 -3.05 -30.36
C VAL A 448 22.59 -3.11 -31.79
N SER A 449 23.91 -3.11 -31.98
CA SER A 449 24.52 -3.26 -33.32
C SER A 449 24.13 -4.57 -34.00
N ASN A 450 23.83 -5.62 -33.24
CA ASN A 450 23.42 -6.93 -33.72
C ASN A 450 21.88 -7.12 -33.74
N GLY A 451 21.10 -6.07 -33.47
CA GLY A 451 19.64 -6.08 -33.54
C GLY A 451 18.91 -6.41 -32.23
N ASP A 452 19.61 -6.76 -31.15
CA ASP A 452 19.02 -7.03 -29.83
C ASP A 452 18.87 -5.76 -28.98
N GLN A 453 17.95 -4.90 -29.40
CA GLN A 453 17.60 -3.69 -28.65
C GLN A 453 16.87 -4.01 -27.34
N VAL A 454 16.12 -5.11 -27.31
CA VAL A 454 15.32 -5.53 -26.16
C VAL A 454 16.23 -5.95 -25.00
N GLY A 455 17.23 -6.79 -25.24
CA GLY A 455 18.20 -7.21 -24.23
C GLY A 455 19.00 -6.03 -23.66
N HIS A 456 19.44 -5.11 -24.53
CA HIS A 456 20.11 -3.87 -24.10
C HIS A 456 19.19 -3.00 -23.22
N SER A 457 17.94 -2.84 -23.63
CA SER A 457 16.95 -2.05 -22.87
C SER A 457 16.67 -2.68 -21.51
N GLN A 458 16.43 -3.99 -21.44
CA GLN A 458 16.17 -4.71 -20.20
C GLN A 458 17.35 -4.59 -19.22
N LEU A 459 18.58 -4.76 -19.72
CA LEU A 459 19.80 -4.62 -18.93
C LEU A 459 19.90 -3.23 -18.29
N TRP A 460 19.87 -2.17 -19.10
CA TRP A 460 20.06 -0.81 -18.61
C TRP A 460 18.88 -0.32 -17.79
N GLN A 461 17.65 -0.70 -18.12
CA GLN A 461 16.48 -0.44 -17.30
C GLN A 461 16.63 -1.07 -15.91
N HIS A 462 17.06 -2.33 -15.83
CA HIS A 462 17.28 -2.99 -14.55
C HIS A 462 18.38 -2.30 -13.73
N LEU A 463 19.55 -2.06 -14.33
CA LEU A 463 20.66 -1.38 -13.65
C LEU A 463 20.27 0.01 -13.15
N ILE A 464 19.66 0.83 -14.00
CA ILE A 464 19.26 2.18 -13.62
C ILE A 464 18.15 2.13 -12.57
N LYS A 465 17.11 1.32 -12.75
CA LYS A 465 16.00 1.23 -11.78
C LYS A 465 16.47 0.78 -10.39
N THR A 466 17.45 -0.13 -10.34
CA THR A 466 17.97 -0.64 -9.07
C THR A 466 18.94 0.34 -8.39
N THR A 467 19.68 1.13 -9.17
CA THR A 467 20.72 2.05 -8.66
C THR A 467 20.26 3.49 -8.47
N ALA A 468 19.39 4.00 -9.33
CA ALA A 468 18.98 5.40 -9.34
C ALA A 468 18.40 5.84 -8.00
N ARG A 469 18.58 7.14 -7.71
CA ARG A 469 17.99 7.80 -6.55
C ARG A 469 16.52 7.44 -6.47
N ASN A 470 16.12 6.94 -5.33
CA ASN A 470 14.73 6.61 -5.08
C ASN A 470 13.95 7.90 -4.85
N ARG A 471 13.64 8.63 -5.92
CA ARG A 471 12.59 9.67 -5.92
C ARG A 471 11.21 9.00 -5.93
N LYS A 472 10.96 8.07 -5.01
CA LYS A 472 9.59 7.95 -4.53
C LYS A 472 9.28 9.31 -3.94
N ASP A 473 8.13 9.89 -4.28
CA ASP A 473 7.61 11.00 -3.49
C ASP A 473 7.83 10.64 -2.03
N SER A 474 8.52 11.51 -1.30
CA SER A 474 8.97 11.24 0.07
C SER A 474 7.78 11.02 1.01
N VAL A 475 6.57 11.12 0.47
CA VAL A 475 5.30 10.85 1.10
C VAL A 475 4.42 10.04 0.15
N GLY A 476 4.09 8.80 0.52
CA GLY A 476 3.10 7.98 -0.17
C GLY A 476 1.83 7.82 0.64
N LEU A 477 0.65 8.06 0.05
CA LEU A 477 -0.63 7.73 0.69
C LEU A 477 -0.84 6.21 0.67
N ILE A 478 -0.82 5.62 1.86
CA ILE A 478 -1.11 4.21 2.08
C ILE A 478 -2.60 4.12 2.45
N ASN A 479 -3.46 4.00 1.44
CA ASN A 479 -4.88 3.80 1.70
C ASN A 479 -5.27 2.33 1.50
N ASN A 480 -5.82 1.72 2.56
CA ASN A 480 -6.39 0.37 2.49
C ASN A 480 -7.82 0.38 1.92
N SER A 481 -8.52 1.53 1.98
CA SER A 481 -9.83 1.71 1.37
C SER A 481 -9.64 1.94 -0.14
N LYS A 482 -10.25 1.10 -0.99
CA LYS A 482 -10.18 1.26 -2.46
C LYS A 482 -10.67 2.65 -2.92
N ARG A 483 -11.60 3.27 -2.18
CA ARG A 483 -12.18 4.60 -2.47
C ARG A 483 -12.56 5.30 -1.16
N LEU A 484 -12.24 6.60 -1.05
CA LEU A 484 -12.65 7.46 0.06
C LEU A 484 -14.01 8.08 -0.28
N VAL A 485 -14.99 8.02 0.61
CA VAL A 485 -16.34 8.54 0.34
C VAL A 485 -16.70 9.66 1.32
N VAL A 486 -17.35 10.69 0.82
CA VAL A 486 -17.79 11.84 1.62
C VAL A 486 -18.69 11.40 2.79
N GLY A 487 -18.45 11.99 3.96
CA GLY A 487 -19.15 11.69 5.21
C GLY A 487 -18.78 10.37 5.88
N ASN A 488 -17.93 9.52 5.27
CA ASN A 488 -17.42 8.32 5.93
C ASN A 488 -16.22 8.66 6.80
N LYS A 489 -16.08 7.92 7.91
CA LYS A 489 -14.85 7.92 8.72
C LYS A 489 -13.79 7.09 7.99
N GLU A 490 -12.78 7.75 7.46
CA GLU A 490 -11.68 7.11 6.76
C GLU A 490 -10.39 7.15 7.59
N ARG A 491 -9.50 6.18 7.38
CA ARG A 491 -8.17 6.18 7.99
C ARG A 491 -7.14 6.50 6.92
N LEU A 492 -6.62 7.72 6.94
CA LEU A 492 -5.54 8.13 6.05
C LEU A 492 -4.23 7.72 6.70
N CYS A 493 -3.37 7.02 5.95
CA CYS A 493 -2.03 6.72 6.37
C CYS A 493 -1.03 7.21 5.33
N VAL A 494 0.10 7.73 5.79
CA VAL A 494 1.22 8.12 4.95
C VAL A 494 2.49 7.43 5.41
N SER A 495 3.39 7.14 4.48
CA SER A 495 4.76 6.75 4.80
C SER A 495 5.72 7.83 4.35
N THR A 496 6.49 8.37 5.29
CA THR A 496 7.37 9.50 5.03
C THR A 496 8.49 9.66 6.04
N ASP A 497 9.66 10.04 5.52
CA ASP A 497 10.85 10.38 6.29
C ASP A 497 10.92 11.90 6.59
N LEU A 498 9.94 12.68 6.11
CA LEU A 498 9.88 14.13 6.28
C LEU A 498 9.36 14.55 7.66
N ILE A 499 8.82 13.60 8.42
CA ILE A 499 8.24 13.83 9.75
C ILE A 499 9.12 13.13 10.79
N GLU A 500 9.72 13.92 11.67
CA GLU A 500 10.55 13.41 12.77
C GLU A 500 9.76 13.23 14.08
N SER A 501 8.67 13.98 14.27
CA SER A 501 7.84 13.97 15.49
C SER A 501 6.85 12.82 15.54
N GLU A 502 6.50 12.32 16.74
CA GLU A 502 5.48 11.27 16.89
C GLU A 502 4.06 11.73 16.50
N LEU A 503 3.79 13.03 16.70
CA LEU A 503 2.57 13.72 16.33
C LEU A 503 2.89 14.79 15.31
N HIS A 504 2.13 14.82 14.21
CA HIS A 504 2.34 15.79 13.13
C HIS A 504 1.01 16.41 12.69
N PRO A 505 0.80 17.72 12.93
CA PRO A 505 -0.35 18.42 12.37
C PRO A 505 -0.16 18.56 10.86
N SER A 506 -1.23 18.31 10.12
CA SER A 506 -1.28 18.42 8.67
C SER A 506 -2.57 19.14 8.27
N GLU A 507 -2.52 19.80 7.11
CA GLU A 507 -3.65 20.51 6.55
C GLU A 507 -4.13 19.77 5.30
N ILE A 508 -5.43 19.51 5.24
CA ILE A 508 -6.11 18.98 4.06
C ILE A 508 -6.97 20.10 3.49
N ARG A 509 -6.75 20.44 2.23
CA ARG A 509 -7.51 21.44 1.49
C ARG A 509 -8.35 20.78 0.42
N SER A 510 -9.63 21.09 0.37
CA SER A 510 -10.50 20.75 -0.76
C SER A 510 -10.20 21.69 -1.93
N LEU A 511 -10.03 21.15 -3.13
CA LEU A 511 -9.80 21.94 -4.34
C LEU A 511 -11.10 22.44 -4.99
N SER A 512 -12.25 21.96 -4.52
CA SER A 512 -13.56 22.32 -5.10
C SER A 512 -14.11 23.64 -4.54
N ASP A 513 -14.00 23.83 -3.23
CA ASP A 513 -14.56 24.94 -2.46
C ASP A 513 -13.50 25.67 -1.62
N ASN A 514 -12.23 25.24 -1.70
CA ASN A 514 -11.11 25.79 -0.93
C ASN A 514 -11.29 25.71 0.59
N SER A 515 -12.11 24.77 1.08
CA SER A 515 -12.24 24.48 2.52
C SER A 515 -10.98 23.81 3.06
N PHE A 516 -10.67 24.05 4.33
CA PHE A 516 -9.46 23.54 5.01
C PHE A 516 -9.82 22.75 6.26
N PHE A 517 -9.13 21.62 6.45
CA PHE A 517 -9.30 20.73 7.59
C PHE A 517 -7.94 20.48 8.22
N GLN A 518 -7.82 20.73 9.53
CA GLN A 518 -6.63 20.34 10.28
C GLN A 518 -6.79 18.91 10.77
N ILE A 519 -5.75 18.10 10.55
CA ILE A 519 -5.71 16.70 10.95
C ILE A 519 -4.41 16.42 11.69
N LEU A 520 -4.49 15.59 12.74
CA LEU A 520 -3.32 15.19 13.52
C LEU A 520 -2.95 13.75 13.16
N PHE A 521 -1.74 13.59 12.61
CA PHE A 521 -1.16 12.29 12.28
C PHE A 521 -0.36 11.73 13.45
N ASN A 522 -0.59 10.45 13.75
CA ASN A 522 0.12 9.72 14.80
C ASN A 522 1.03 8.66 14.18
N LYS A 523 2.28 8.60 14.65
CA LYS A 523 3.24 7.56 14.25
C LYS A 523 2.78 6.17 14.71
N ILE A 524 2.90 5.18 13.84
CA ILE A 524 2.73 3.77 14.21
C ILE A 524 4.08 3.24 14.67
N GLN A 525 4.23 2.99 15.98
CA GLN A 525 5.52 2.57 16.58
C GLN A 525 6.13 1.29 15.98
N ILE A 526 5.29 0.37 15.47
CA ILE A 526 5.72 -0.93 14.94
C ILE A 526 6.23 -0.83 13.49
N LEU A 527 5.92 0.26 12.78
CA LEU A 527 6.22 0.41 11.36
C LEU A 527 7.04 1.67 11.13
N GLU A 528 8.24 1.50 10.56
CA GLU A 528 9.13 2.62 10.24
C GLU A 528 8.41 3.67 9.39
N ASN A 529 8.50 4.92 9.85
CA ASN A 529 8.08 6.12 9.12
C ASN A 529 6.62 6.09 8.63
N ARG A 530 5.74 5.38 9.34
CA ARG A 530 4.31 5.33 9.04
C ARG A 530 3.50 6.17 10.01
N TYR A 531 2.67 7.04 9.46
CA TYR A 531 1.79 7.93 10.20
C TYR A 531 0.35 7.73 9.77
N CYS A 532 -0.61 7.72 10.69
CA CYS A 532 -2.02 7.63 10.34
C CYS A 532 -2.89 8.61 11.13
N ALA A 533 -3.98 9.02 10.53
CA ALA A 533 -5.01 9.84 11.14
C ALA A 533 -6.42 9.34 10.76
N SER A 534 -7.41 9.71 11.58
CA SER A 534 -8.83 9.54 11.20
C SER A 534 -9.31 10.82 10.53
N PHE A 535 -9.97 10.69 9.40
CA PHE A 535 -10.44 11.80 8.59
C PHE A 535 -11.92 11.62 8.23
N TRP A 536 -12.69 12.70 8.30
CA TRP A 536 -14.08 12.76 7.88
C TRP A 536 -14.20 13.87 6.85
N ALA A 537 -14.46 13.49 5.61
CA ALA A 537 -14.59 14.44 4.53
C ALA A 537 -15.99 15.06 4.54
N GLU A 538 -16.07 16.38 4.54
CA GLU A 538 -17.34 17.10 4.45
C GLU A 538 -17.75 17.35 2.99
N THR A 539 -16.77 17.50 2.10
CA THR A 539 -16.97 17.74 0.67
C THR A 539 -16.36 16.63 -0.19
N TYR A 540 -16.92 16.47 -1.40
CA TYR A 540 -16.41 15.52 -2.40
C TYR A 540 -15.50 16.25 -3.39
N GLY A 541 -14.73 15.50 -4.17
CA GLY A 541 -13.79 16.01 -5.16
C GLY A 541 -12.33 15.85 -4.75
N TRP A 542 -11.45 16.52 -5.50
CA TRP A 542 -10.02 16.49 -5.23
C TRP A 542 -9.67 17.24 -3.96
N HIS A 543 -8.86 16.60 -3.13
CA HIS A 543 -8.28 17.16 -1.92
C HIS A 543 -6.75 17.09 -2.00
N GLN A 544 -6.08 18.05 -1.38
CA GLN A 544 -4.63 18.09 -1.25
C GLN A 544 -4.24 18.15 0.22
N MET A 545 -3.32 17.28 0.62
CA MET A 545 -2.80 17.22 1.98
C MET A 545 -1.35 17.64 2.01
N LYS A 546 -1.01 18.53 2.93
CA LYS A 546 0.34 19.04 3.15
C LYS A 546 1.08 18.20 4.19
N ILE A 547 2.25 17.68 3.84
CA ILE A 547 3.09 16.85 4.71
C ILE A 547 4.53 17.37 4.73
N GLY A 548 5.18 17.33 5.90
CA GLY A 548 6.52 17.89 6.11
C GLY A 548 6.48 19.30 6.71
N LYS A 549 7.66 19.88 6.93
CA LYS A 549 7.81 21.19 7.58
C LYS A 549 8.85 22.05 6.85
N GLY A 550 8.54 23.33 6.64
CA GLY A 550 9.47 24.30 6.07
C GLY A 550 9.83 23.98 4.62
N ASN A 551 11.11 23.93 4.30
CA ASN A 551 11.57 23.72 2.91
C ASN A 551 11.40 22.27 2.40
N LYS A 552 10.94 21.34 3.25
CA LYS A 552 10.69 19.93 2.91
C LYS A 552 9.19 19.61 2.80
N GLU A 553 8.35 20.61 2.50
CA GLU A 553 6.91 20.40 2.37
C GLU A 553 6.57 19.70 1.04
N GLN A 554 5.67 18.70 1.11
CA GLN A 554 5.12 17.98 -0.03
C GLN A 554 3.60 17.95 0.03
N TYR A 555 2.98 17.93 -1.14
CA TYR A 555 1.53 17.87 -1.30
C TYR A 555 1.13 16.53 -1.88
N ILE A 556 0.20 15.84 -1.22
CA ILE A 556 -0.42 14.63 -1.73
C ILE A 556 -1.83 14.94 -2.18
N SER A 557 -2.15 14.58 -3.41
CA SER A 557 -3.52 14.67 -3.93
C SER A 557 -4.26 13.36 -3.76
N PHE A 558 -5.55 13.42 -3.39
CA PHE A 558 -6.44 12.27 -3.40
C PHE A 558 -7.88 12.70 -3.68
N TYR A 559 -8.70 11.78 -4.19
CA TYR A 559 -10.08 12.07 -4.55
C TYR A 559 -11.06 11.48 -3.54
N ILE A 560 -12.06 12.29 -3.17
CA ILE A 560 -13.16 11.91 -2.30
C ILE A 560 -14.42 11.77 -3.14
N TYR A 561 -15.01 10.58 -3.14
CA TYR A 561 -16.18 10.27 -3.94
C TYR A 561 -17.47 10.75 -3.26
N PRO A 562 -18.44 11.27 -4.03
CA PRO A 562 -19.79 11.51 -3.54
C PRO A 562 -20.47 10.18 -3.15
N LYS A 563 -21.47 10.24 -2.27
CA LYS A 563 -22.20 9.04 -1.79
C LYS A 563 -22.99 8.35 -2.90
N GLU A 564 -23.29 9.08 -3.96
CA GLU A 564 -24.03 8.64 -5.13
C GLU A 564 -23.15 7.84 -6.12
N ASN A 565 -21.82 7.89 -5.98
CA ASN A 565 -20.93 7.08 -6.80
C ASN A 565 -20.78 5.65 -6.26
N TRP A 566 -20.67 4.71 -7.20
CA TRP A 566 -20.34 3.31 -6.99
C TRP A 566 -21.34 2.60 -6.08
N ILE A 567 -22.62 2.96 -6.18
CA ILE A 567 -23.68 2.40 -5.32
C ILE A 567 -23.81 0.88 -5.53
N ALA A 568 -23.78 0.42 -6.78
CA ALA A 568 -23.85 -1.00 -7.12
C ALA A 568 -22.66 -1.78 -6.54
N ASP A 569 -21.44 -1.27 -6.72
CA ASP A 569 -20.23 -1.88 -6.16
C ASP A 569 -20.20 -1.86 -4.62
N SER A 570 -20.67 -0.77 -4.01
CA SER A 570 -20.77 -0.63 -2.56
C SER A 570 -21.76 -1.63 -1.97
N GLN A 571 -22.95 -1.76 -2.57
CA GLN A 571 -23.93 -2.78 -2.19
C GLN A 571 -23.34 -4.18 -2.33
N LYS A 572 -22.75 -4.51 -3.48
CA LYS A 572 -22.13 -5.82 -3.72
C LYS A 572 -21.07 -6.14 -2.68
N SER A 573 -20.21 -5.17 -2.36
CA SER A 573 -19.16 -5.32 -1.36
C SER A 573 -19.73 -5.58 0.04
N LYS A 574 -20.78 -4.86 0.45
CA LYS A 574 -21.45 -5.07 1.75
C LYS A 574 -22.10 -6.46 1.83
N ILE A 575 -22.76 -6.91 0.77
CA ILE A 575 -23.37 -8.25 0.69
C ILE A 575 -22.29 -9.34 0.87
N ILE A 576 -21.18 -9.24 0.12
CA ILE A 576 -20.08 -10.21 0.18
C ILE A 576 -19.44 -10.20 1.58
N SER A 577 -19.12 -9.03 2.11
CA SER A 577 -18.54 -8.86 3.45
C SER A 577 -19.42 -9.47 4.54
N THR A 578 -20.73 -9.24 4.49
CA THR A 578 -21.68 -9.74 5.48
C THR A 578 -21.88 -11.24 5.37
N SER A 579 -21.96 -11.77 4.14
CA SER A 579 -22.03 -13.22 3.93
C SER A 579 -20.77 -13.92 4.47
N HIS A 580 -19.59 -13.38 4.17
CA HIS A 580 -18.34 -13.94 4.69
C HIS A 580 -18.30 -13.89 6.23
N TYR A 581 -18.74 -12.79 6.84
CA TYR A 581 -18.82 -12.68 8.30
C TYR A 581 -19.78 -13.70 8.91
N LYS A 582 -20.95 -13.91 8.28
CA LYS A 582 -21.91 -14.94 8.69
C LYS A 582 -21.27 -16.32 8.70
N ASP A 583 -20.59 -16.67 7.61
CA ASP A 583 -19.95 -17.98 7.47
C ASP A 583 -18.79 -18.14 8.47
N GLU A 584 -18.00 -17.10 8.70
CA GLU A 584 -16.89 -17.09 9.66
C GLU A 584 -17.36 -17.37 11.10
N ILE A 585 -18.38 -16.67 11.58
CA ILE A 585 -18.89 -16.84 12.95
C ILE A 585 -19.59 -18.19 13.13
N ASN A 586 -20.45 -18.57 12.17
CA ASN A 586 -21.19 -19.82 12.28
C ASN A 586 -20.26 -21.05 12.22
N ASN A 587 -19.18 -20.99 11.42
CA ASN A 587 -18.18 -22.06 11.33
C ASN A 587 -17.27 -22.16 12.56
N ARG A 588 -16.90 -21.03 13.19
CA ARG A 588 -16.12 -21.03 14.45
C ARG A 588 -16.81 -21.84 15.54
N ASN A 589 -18.14 -21.72 15.65
CA ASN A 589 -18.91 -22.38 16.70
C ASN A 589 -19.15 -23.88 16.45
N THR A 590 -19.28 -24.31 15.19
CA THR A 590 -19.24 -25.75 14.84
C THR A 590 -17.89 -26.40 15.17
N THR A 591 -16.79 -25.65 15.12
CA THR A 591 -15.45 -26.17 15.44
C THR A 591 -15.17 -26.20 16.96
N MET A 592 -15.75 -25.27 17.73
CA MET A 592 -15.67 -25.27 19.21
C MET A 592 -16.45 -26.43 19.85
N MET A 593 -17.57 -26.88 19.27
CA MET A 593 -18.24 -28.11 19.72
C MET A 593 -17.39 -29.39 19.50
N SER A 594 -16.34 -29.33 18.66
CA SER A 594 -15.47 -30.47 18.34
C SER A 594 -14.08 -30.40 18.97
N LYS A 595 -13.70 -29.33 19.69
CA LYS A 595 -12.34 -29.20 20.25
C LYS A 595 -12.31 -29.18 21.79
N SER A 596 -11.90 -30.35 22.30
CA SER A 596 -11.19 -30.62 23.56
C SER A 596 -11.86 -30.24 24.87
N THR A 597 -12.31 -31.26 25.60
CA THR A 597 -12.18 -31.27 27.06
C THR A 597 -10.70 -31.10 27.40
N ILE A 598 -10.28 -29.89 27.73
CA ILE A 598 -9.01 -29.69 28.43
C ILE A 598 -9.20 -30.34 29.80
N ARG A 599 -8.73 -31.58 29.96
CA ARG A 599 -8.59 -32.18 31.29
C ARG A 599 -7.51 -31.38 32.01
N PHE A 600 -7.91 -30.45 32.86
CA PHE A 600 -7.02 -29.94 33.90
C PHE A 600 -6.61 -31.12 34.77
N ARG A 601 -5.36 -31.58 34.61
CA ARG A 601 -4.78 -32.52 35.56
C ARG A 601 -4.53 -31.72 36.84
N LYS A 602 -5.18 -32.13 37.93
CA LYS A 602 -5.01 -31.55 39.26
C LYS A 602 -3.51 -31.52 39.57
N VAL A 603 -2.93 -30.33 39.69
CA VAL A 603 -1.53 -30.18 40.09
C VAL A 603 -1.42 -30.68 41.51
N GLU A 604 -0.53 -31.64 41.75
CA GLU A 604 -0.27 -32.17 43.07
C GLU A 604 0.53 -31.15 43.88
N LEU A 605 -0.18 -30.27 44.60
CA LEU A 605 0.40 -29.17 45.39
C LEU A 605 1.40 -29.63 46.47
N TRP A 606 1.40 -30.91 46.85
CA TRP A 606 2.26 -31.42 47.93
C TRP A 606 3.76 -31.32 47.61
N ILE A 607 4.13 -31.43 46.32
CA ILE A 607 5.53 -31.31 45.88
C ILE A 607 6.06 -29.90 46.15
N TYR A 608 5.24 -28.88 45.92
CA TYR A 608 5.60 -27.48 46.19
C TYR A 608 5.69 -27.20 47.70
N TRP A 609 4.80 -27.79 48.51
CA TRP A 609 4.87 -27.70 49.97
C TRP A 609 6.14 -28.36 50.52
N MET A 610 6.54 -29.52 50.01
CA MET A 610 7.80 -30.18 50.36
C MET A 610 9.01 -29.29 50.07
N LEU A 611 9.04 -28.65 48.90
CA LEU A 611 10.11 -27.74 48.50
C LEU A 611 10.20 -26.52 49.41
N ILE A 612 9.05 -25.93 49.76
CA ILE A 612 8.98 -24.78 50.68
C ILE A 612 9.44 -25.19 52.08
N ILE A 613 8.96 -26.32 52.61
CA ILE A 613 9.37 -26.80 53.95
C ILE A 613 10.87 -27.08 53.97
N SER A 614 11.43 -27.71 52.94
CA SER A 614 12.87 -27.97 52.84
C SER A 614 13.68 -26.66 52.84
N SER A 615 13.24 -25.64 52.10
CA SER A 615 13.91 -24.34 52.08
C SER A 615 13.86 -23.62 53.44
N LEU A 616 12.72 -23.68 54.14
CA LEU A 616 12.55 -23.09 55.46
C LEU A 616 13.37 -23.83 56.52
N SER A 617 13.44 -25.17 56.44
CA SER A 617 14.30 -25.96 57.32
C SER A 617 15.78 -25.65 57.11
N PHE A 618 16.20 -25.41 55.86
CA PHE A 618 17.57 -25.01 55.56
C PHE A 618 17.92 -23.64 56.16
N ILE A 619 17.04 -22.65 55.99
CA ILE A 619 17.20 -21.31 56.60
C ILE A 619 17.24 -21.40 58.14
N TRP A 620 16.40 -22.26 58.74
CA TRP A 620 16.40 -22.43 60.18
C TRP A 620 17.67 -23.09 60.71
N ILE A 621 18.21 -24.08 59.99
CA ILE A 621 19.49 -24.73 60.31
C ILE A 621 20.64 -23.74 60.16
N GLU A 622 20.69 -22.98 59.08
CA GLU A 622 21.72 -21.96 58.86
C GLU A 622 21.77 -21.02 60.07
N ARG A 623 20.62 -20.49 60.48
CA ARG A 623 20.50 -19.57 61.62
C ARG A 623 20.89 -20.20 62.96
N LYS A 624 20.66 -21.50 63.16
CA LYS A 624 20.96 -22.17 64.44
C LYS A 624 22.46 -22.52 64.60
N TYR A 625 23.20 -22.62 63.51
CA TYR A 625 24.61 -23.01 63.52
C TYR A 625 25.57 -21.87 63.11
N THR A 626 25.06 -20.64 62.97
CA THR A 626 25.85 -19.43 62.71
C THR A 626 25.94 -18.45 63.89
N ASP A 627 25.49 -18.87 65.09
CA ASP A 627 25.73 -18.16 66.37
C ASP A 627 26.65 -18.99 67.29
#